data_AF-A0A0Q5TLD7-F1
#
_entry.id   AF-A0A0Q5TLD7-F1
#
_cell.length_a   1.000
_cell.length_b   1.000
_cell.length_c   1.000
_cell.angle_alpha   90.00
_cell.angle_beta   90.00
_cell.angle_gamma   90.00
#
_symmetry.space_group_name_H-M   'P 1'
#
loop_
_entity.id
_entity.type
_entity.pdbx_description
1 polymer ?
#
loop_
_entity_poly.entity_id
_entity_poly.type
_entity_poly.pdbx_seq_one_letter_code
_entity_poly.pdbx_strand_id
1 'polypeptide(L)'
;MEKGDVKILKKKPIYPVSPELRKYLRFYQRDARLPVSYHDLLNFYESFPVMDKNGKDTLWESPLYPPHEIDRLHSGLKKAYAMLKASGNLRIVEHKYIDRIDYCKFGNSNPFRIKIVNRLNDIYDYFYVKKADASRIYGLELEEIFSPNQVNYLVDGDSLVEEHIAGIPGDEFAKTRLRHTDYNPIRIAKEFVKFNERCMITLLGDMRSYNFVMQITPDFDDFQFRLRAIDFDQQFYEGNLKVYMPQFFKENLPYVELAMEYLTDKTVLQYQQEEQSSIMYQARSERHRLRELRDVSIKDKISTADNIHQLRDGLFTHFKDAHYRHCESMTEIIELNIKNIIRQVIS
;
A
#
# COMPACT_ATOMS: atom_id res chain seq x y z
N MET A 1 -14.31 10.70 23.00
CA MET A 1 -13.78 9.56 22.21
C MET A 1 -13.85 8.30 23.06
N GLU A 2 -14.62 7.30 22.64
CA GLU A 2 -14.55 5.96 23.25
C GLU A 2 -13.11 5.45 23.18
N LYS A 3 -12.55 5.05 24.33
CA LYS A 3 -11.16 4.63 24.54
C LYS A 3 -10.89 3.20 24.05
N GLY A 4 -11.38 2.82 22.87
CA GLY A 4 -11.07 1.53 22.24
C GLY A 4 -10.07 1.70 21.10
N ASP A 5 -8.96 0.97 21.13
CA ASP A 5 -8.06 0.88 19.96
C ASP A 5 -8.73 0.06 18.85
N VAL A 6 -8.53 0.42 17.59
CA VAL A 6 -9.06 -0.34 16.45
C VAL A 6 -8.28 -1.65 16.34
N LYS A 7 -8.99 -2.77 16.50
CA LYS A 7 -8.41 -4.13 16.44
C LYS A 7 -8.87 -4.85 15.18
N ILE A 8 -7.92 -5.47 14.50
CA ILE A 8 -8.18 -6.43 13.43
C ILE A 8 -8.22 -7.81 14.06
N LEU A 9 -9.41 -8.42 14.09
CA LEU A 9 -9.67 -9.62 14.88
C LEU A 9 -9.28 -10.92 14.17
N LYS A 10 -9.20 -10.92 12.84
CA LYS A 10 -8.94 -12.13 12.04
C LYS A 10 -7.87 -11.88 10.98
N LYS A 11 -6.94 -12.82 10.87
CA LYS A 11 -5.98 -12.84 9.75
C LYS A 11 -6.75 -13.11 8.47
N LYS A 12 -6.58 -12.23 7.47
CA LYS A 12 -7.21 -12.36 6.16
C LYS A 12 -6.62 -13.57 5.41
N PRO A 13 -7.44 -14.44 4.79
CA PRO A 13 -6.93 -15.50 3.93
C PRO A 13 -6.27 -14.93 2.67
N ILE A 14 -5.43 -15.73 2.01
CA ILE A 14 -4.86 -15.39 0.70
C ILE A 14 -5.89 -15.76 -0.37
N TYR A 15 -6.28 -14.79 -1.19
CA TYR A 15 -7.22 -15.00 -2.29
C TYR A 15 -6.46 -15.25 -3.59
N PRO A 16 -6.76 -16.32 -4.33
CA PRO A 16 -6.07 -16.62 -5.58
C PRO A 16 -6.39 -15.56 -6.64
N VAL A 17 -5.44 -15.34 -7.55
CA VAL A 17 -5.64 -14.48 -8.73
C VAL A 17 -6.54 -15.21 -9.72
N SER A 18 -7.75 -14.70 -9.97
CA SER A 18 -8.71 -15.30 -10.90
C SER A 18 -8.25 -15.20 -12.36
N PRO A 19 -8.76 -16.06 -13.27
CA PRO A 19 -8.49 -15.96 -14.70
C PRO A 19 -8.84 -14.59 -15.30
N GLU A 20 -9.94 -14.00 -14.85
CA GLU A 20 -10.43 -12.67 -15.22
C GLU A 20 -9.45 -11.58 -14.76
N LEU A 21 -9.02 -11.62 -13.49
CA LEU A 21 -8.05 -10.67 -12.96
C LEU A 21 -6.72 -10.80 -13.69
N ARG A 22 -6.28 -12.03 -13.99
CA ARG A 22 -5.07 -12.25 -14.78
C ARG A 22 -5.16 -11.68 -16.19
N LYS A 23 -6.32 -11.76 -16.85
CA LYS A 23 -6.54 -11.14 -18.16
C LYS A 23 -6.42 -9.62 -18.07
N TYR A 24 -7.01 -9.01 -17.03
CA TYR A 24 -6.85 -7.58 -16.75
C TYR A 24 -5.38 -7.20 -16.52
N LEU A 25 -4.65 -7.96 -15.69
CA LEU A 25 -3.24 -7.70 -15.41
C LEU A 25 -2.36 -7.78 -16.67
N ARG A 26 -2.62 -8.74 -17.57
CA ARG A 26 -1.94 -8.80 -18.88
C ARG A 26 -2.20 -7.57 -19.73
N PHE A 27 -3.45 -7.09 -19.77
CA PHE A 27 -3.81 -5.91 -20.55
C PHE A 27 -3.06 -4.65 -20.06
N TYR A 28 -2.93 -4.49 -18.73
CA TYR A 28 -2.20 -3.39 -18.09
C TYR A 28 -0.70 -3.66 -17.87
N GLN A 29 -0.12 -4.66 -18.53
CA GLN A 29 1.31 -4.99 -18.46
C GLN A 29 1.82 -5.29 -17.03
N ARG A 30 0.95 -5.81 -16.17
CA ARG A 30 1.25 -6.25 -14.79
C ARG A 30 1.49 -7.75 -14.67
N ASP A 31 1.10 -8.55 -15.66
CA ASP A 31 1.37 -9.98 -15.72
C ASP A 31 2.66 -10.22 -16.53
N ALA A 32 3.63 -10.92 -15.95
CA ALA A 32 4.92 -11.18 -16.57
C ALA A 32 5.49 -12.52 -16.12
N ARG A 33 6.24 -13.20 -17.00
CA ARG A 33 6.90 -14.47 -16.64
C ARG A 33 8.18 -14.18 -15.84
N LEU A 34 8.12 -14.39 -14.53
CA LEU A 34 9.22 -14.11 -13.62
C LEU A 34 10.29 -15.23 -13.68
N PRO A 35 11.59 -14.88 -13.62
CA PRO A 35 12.67 -15.88 -13.61
C PRO A 35 12.80 -16.68 -12.31
N VAL A 36 12.26 -16.14 -11.22
CA VAL A 36 12.25 -16.70 -9.86
C VAL A 36 10.87 -16.46 -9.28
N SER A 37 10.23 -17.53 -8.85
CA SER A 37 8.93 -17.51 -8.16
C SER A 37 9.12 -17.35 -6.64
N TYR A 38 8.01 -17.07 -5.95
CA TYR A 38 7.96 -17.13 -4.49
C TYR A 38 8.34 -18.53 -3.96
N HIS A 39 7.89 -19.59 -4.64
CA HIS A 39 8.18 -20.98 -4.25
C HIS A 39 9.65 -21.33 -4.40
N ASP A 40 10.36 -20.79 -5.39
CA ASP A 40 11.81 -20.95 -5.52
C ASP A 40 12.56 -20.43 -4.28
N LEU A 41 12.12 -19.28 -3.73
CA LEU A 41 12.72 -18.65 -2.56
C LEU A 41 12.41 -19.39 -1.25
N LEU A 42 11.42 -20.28 -1.21
CA LEU A 42 11.15 -21.10 -0.03
C LEU A 42 12.11 -22.29 0.13
N ASN A 43 12.90 -22.61 -0.89
CA ASN A 43 13.80 -23.78 -0.89
C ASN A 43 15.13 -23.53 -0.16
N PHE A 44 15.09 -22.89 1.00
CA PHE A 44 16.22 -22.78 1.92
C PHE A 44 16.14 -23.86 3.00
N TYR A 45 17.27 -24.27 3.59
CA TYR A 45 17.30 -25.31 4.62
C TYR A 45 17.27 -24.73 6.05
N GLU A 46 17.90 -23.56 6.25
CA GLU A 46 17.98 -22.87 7.53
C GLU A 46 17.87 -21.36 7.33
N SER A 47 17.60 -20.62 8.41
CA SER A 47 17.59 -19.16 8.42
C SER A 47 18.11 -18.65 9.76
N PHE A 48 18.66 -17.44 9.78
CA PHE A 48 19.16 -16.79 11.00
C PHE A 48 18.59 -15.38 11.16
N PRO A 49 18.38 -14.90 12.40
CA PRO A 49 17.75 -13.60 12.64
C PRO A 49 18.62 -12.44 12.14
N VAL A 50 17.96 -11.45 11.53
CA VAL A 50 18.58 -10.19 11.12
C VAL A 50 18.46 -9.19 12.26
N MET A 51 19.59 -8.75 12.80
CA MET A 51 19.65 -7.73 13.84
C MET A 51 19.76 -6.32 13.23
N ASP A 52 19.19 -5.33 13.90
CA ASP A 52 19.41 -3.93 13.58
C ASP A 52 20.79 -3.45 14.05
N LYS A 53 21.12 -2.19 13.76
CA LYS A 53 22.40 -1.56 14.14
C LYS A 53 22.65 -1.50 15.66
N ASN A 54 21.60 -1.66 16.47
CA ASN A 54 21.65 -1.63 17.93
C ASN A 54 21.58 -3.06 18.52
N GLY A 55 21.64 -4.10 17.69
CA GLY A 55 21.55 -5.50 18.12
C GLY A 55 20.13 -5.97 18.44
N LYS A 56 19.10 -5.20 18.08
CA LYS A 56 17.69 -5.58 18.29
C LYS A 56 17.18 -6.43 17.13
N ASP A 57 16.41 -7.46 17.44
CA ASP A 57 15.77 -8.33 16.45
C ASP A 57 14.81 -7.51 15.56
N THR A 58 14.99 -7.64 14.24
CA THR A 58 14.15 -6.97 13.24
C THR A 58 12.91 -7.78 12.84
N LEU A 59 12.77 -9.02 13.34
CA LEU A 59 11.76 -10.01 12.97
C LEU A 59 11.89 -10.53 11.51
N TRP A 60 12.97 -10.14 10.83
CA TRP A 60 13.38 -10.70 9.55
C TRP A 60 14.46 -11.74 9.76
N GLU A 61 14.51 -12.72 8.88
CA GLU A 61 15.55 -13.75 8.90
C GLU A 61 16.25 -13.81 7.55
N SER A 62 17.55 -14.06 7.54
CA SER A 62 18.30 -14.31 6.30
C SER A 62 18.32 -15.83 6.05
N PRO A 63 17.69 -16.31 4.96
CA PRO A 63 17.70 -17.72 4.58
C PRO A 63 19.08 -18.15 4.05
N LEU A 64 19.44 -19.40 4.34
CA LEU A 64 20.61 -20.09 3.82
C LEU A 64 20.19 -21.04 2.71
N TYR A 65 20.54 -20.69 1.48
CA TYR A 65 20.25 -21.49 0.29
C TYR A 65 21.37 -22.48 -0.02
N PRO A 66 21.06 -23.61 -0.67
CA PRO A 66 22.09 -24.50 -1.21
C PRO A 66 23.04 -23.74 -2.16
N PRO A 67 24.36 -24.00 -2.12
CA PRO A 67 25.33 -23.29 -2.97
C PRO A 67 25.05 -23.38 -4.48
N HIS A 68 24.39 -24.45 -4.94
CA HIS A 68 24.03 -24.62 -6.35
C HIS A 68 22.81 -23.78 -6.77
N GLU A 69 21.99 -23.31 -5.82
CA GLU A 69 20.80 -22.49 -6.10
C GLU A 69 21.08 -20.98 -6.05
N ILE A 70 22.07 -20.55 -5.26
CA ILE A 70 22.28 -19.12 -4.96
C ILE A 70 22.52 -18.29 -6.23
N ASP A 71 23.33 -18.79 -7.18
CA ASP A 71 23.63 -18.09 -8.42
C ASP A 71 22.40 -17.97 -9.33
N ARG A 72 21.57 -19.03 -9.37
CA ARG A 72 20.29 -19.04 -10.11
C ARG A 72 19.35 -18.01 -9.51
N LEU A 73 19.17 -18.01 -8.19
CA LEU A 73 18.30 -17.07 -7.47
C LEU A 73 18.78 -15.64 -7.65
N HIS A 74 20.07 -15.35 -7.44
CA HIS A 74 20.62 -14.01 -7.59
C HIS A 74 20.47 -13.49 -9.03
N SER A 75 20.79 -14.32 -10.03
CA SER A 75 20.61 -13.98 -11.45
C SER A 75 19.14 -13.72 -11.79
N GLY A 76 18.24 -14.57 -11.31
CA GLY A 76 16.81 -14.43 -11.55
C GLY A 76 16.19 -13.21 -10.85
N LEU A 77 16.57 -12.93 -9.60
CA LEU A 77 16.15 -11.74 -8.86
C LEU A 77 16.65 -10.45 -9.50
N LYS A 78 17.88 -10.41 -10.01
CA LYS A 78 18.39 -9.28 -10.81
C LYS A 78 17.52 -9.04 -12.05
N LYS A 79 17.15 -10.10 -12.77
CA LYS A 79 16.29 -10.03 -13.95
C LYS A 79 14.87 -9.57 -13.57
N ALA A 80 14.29 -10.08 -12.49
CA ALA A 80 13.00 -9.65 -11.97
C ALA A 80 12.99 -8.16 -11.62
N TYR A 81 14.06 -7.66 -10.98
CA TYR A 81 14.23 -6.22 -10.72
C TYR A 81 14.32 -5.41 -12.03
N ALA A 82 15.04 -5.90 -13.05
CA ALA A 82 15.11 -5.22 -14.35
C ALA A 82 13.74 -5.18 -15.06
N MET A 83 12.94 -6.24 -14.94
CA MET A 83 11.56 -6.28 -15.43
C MET A 83 10.70 -5.23 -14.72
N LEU A 84 10.79 -5.16 -13.39
CA LEU A 84 10.05 -4.23 -12.55
C LEU A 84 10.38 -2.75 -12.86
N LYS A 85 11.66 -2.43 -13.08
CA LYS A 85 12.14 -1.03 -13.19
C LYS A 85 12.28 -0.50 -14.61
N ALA A 86 12.54 -1.35 -15.58
CA ALA A 86 12.93 -0.92 -16.92
C ALA A 86 12.40 -1.84 -18.02
N SER A 87 11.21 -2.43 -17.81
CA SER A 87 10.56 -3.31 -18.78
C SER A 87 11.47 -4.42 -19.33
N GLY A 88 12.38 -4.93 -18.48
CA GLY A 88 13.27 -6.04 -18.82
C GLY A 88 14.62 -5.63 -19.42
N ASN A 89 14.95 -4.34 -19.48
CA ASN A 89 16.25 -3.88 -19.96
C ASN A 89 17.39 -4.28 -19.00
N LEU A 90 18.07 -5.38 -19.30
CA LEU A 90 19.12 -5.91 -18.43
C LEU A 90 20.35 -5.01 -18.27
N ARG A 91 20.55 -4.02 -19.16
CA ARG A 91 21.67 -3.06 -19.05
C ARG A 91 21.63 -2.29 -17.73
N ILE A 92 20.44 -2.00 -17.19
CA ILE A 92 20.31 -1.25 -15.94
C ILE A 92 20.71 -2.03 -14.67
N VAL A 93 20.86 -3.35 -14.79
CA VAL A 93 21.26 -4.23 -13.68
C VAL A 93 22.63 -4.88 -13.88
N GLU A 94 23.35 -4.52 -14.95
CA GLU A 94 24.65 -5.10 -15.28
C GLU A 94 25.62 -4.99 -14.09
N HIS A 95 25.76 -3.78 -13.55
CA HIS A 95 26.61 -3.49 -12.40
C HIS A 95 25.91 -3.67 -11.04
N LYS A 96 24.67 -4.18 -10.99
CA LYS A 96 23.97 -4.45 -9.73
C LYS A 96 24.21 -5.88 -9.24
N TYR A 97 24.08 -6.14 -7.94
CA TYR A 97 24.11 -7.49 -7.37
C TYR A 97 23.09 -7.62 -6.24
N ILE A 98 22.62 -8.84 -5.99
CA ILE A 98 21.79 -9.13 -4.82
C ILE A 98 22.74 -9.22 -3.63
N ASP A 99 22.59 -8.30 -2.70
CA ASP A 99 23.38 -8.24 -1.46
C ASP A 99 22.74 -9.11 -0.38
N ARG A 100 21.41 -9.05 -0.26
CA ARG A 100 20.69 -9.77 0.78
C ARG A 100 19.29 -10.18 0.34
N ILE A 101 18.88 -11.35 0.81
CA ILE A 101 17.50 -11.85 0.78
C ILE A 101 17.09 -11.98 2.24
N ASP A 102 15.97 -11.36 2.63
CA ASP A 102 15.40 -11.46 3.97
C ASP A 102 14.00 -12.05 3.88
N TYR A 103 13.66 -13.00 4.75
CA TYR A 103 12.37 -13.65 4.87
C TYR A 103 11.64 -13.19 6.13
N CYS A 104 10.39 -12.76 6.00
CA CYS A 104 9.58 -12.35 7.14
C CYS A 104 8.65 -13.48 7.59
N LYS A 105 8.88 -14.04 8.78
CA LYS A 105 8.03 -15.11 9.36
C LYS A 105 6.66 -14.62 9.86
N PHE A 106 6.51 -13.33 10.13
CA PHE A 106 5.31 -12.80 10.78
C PHE A 106 4.30 -12.16 9.81
N GLY A 107 4.74 -11.74 8.63
CA GLY A 107 3.89 -11.11 7.62
C GLY A 107 2.77 -12.04 7.11
N ASN A 108 1.66 -11.46 6.64
CA ASN A 108 0.49 -12.23 6.20
C ASN A 108 0.81 -13.25 5.09
N SER A 109 1.63 -12.82 4.12
CA SER A 109 2.09 -13.60 2.97
C SER A 109 3.52 -14.12 3.11
N ASN A 110 4.13 -14.00 4.30
CA ASN A 110 5.53 -14.33 4.55
C ASN A 110 6.48 -13.78 3.46
N PRO A 111 6.54 -12.43 3.30
CA PRO A 111 7.22 -11.82 2.17
C PRO A 111 8.75 -11.97 2.26
N PHE A 112 9.39 -12.00 1.10
CA PHE A 112 10.83 -11.81 0.96
C PHE A 112 11.13 -10.35 0.63
N ARG A 113 12.12 -9.75 1.30
CA ARG A 113 12.70 -8.46 0.98
C ARG A 113 14.07 -8.69 0.35
N ILE A 114 14.28 -8.13 -0.83
CA ILE A 114 15.51 -8.29 -1.60
C ILE A 114 16.23 -6.96 -1.63
N LYS A 115 17.49 -6.95 -1.17
CA LYS A 115 18.39 -5.80 -1.26
C LYS A 115 19.26 -5.96 -2.49
N ILE A 116 19.17 -5.01 -3.41
CA ILE A 116 19.99 -4.96 -4.62
C ILE A 116 20.89 -3.72 -4.58
N VAL A 117 22.20 -3.92 -4.74
CA VAL A 117 23.22 -2.88 -4.59
C VAL A 117 23.91 -2.64 -5.93
N ASN A 118 24.19 -1.39 -6.27
CA ASN A 118 25.01 -1.02 -7.41
C ASN A 118 26.50 -1.03 -7.03
N ARG A 119 27.31 -1.84 -7.71
CA ARG A 119 28.76 -1.96 -7.46
C ARG A 119 29.54 -0.67 -7.69
N LEU A 120 29.00 0.26 -8.50
CA LEU A 120 29.74 1.46 -8.90
C LEU A 120 29.68 2.57 -7.84
N ASN A 121 28.67 2.58 -6.98
CA ASN A 121 28.43 3.69 -6.04
C ASN A 121 27.82 3.27 -4.70
N ASP A 122 27.67 1.96 -4.46
CA ASP A 122 27.08 1.37 -3.26
C ASP A 122 25.66 1.82 -2.91
N ILE A 123 24.98 2.48 -3.86
CA ILE A 123 23.56 2.82 -3.74
C ILE A 123 22.75 1.53 -3.87
N TYR A 124 21.77 1.38 -2.99
CA TYR A 124 20.92 0.19 -2.93
C TYR A 124 19.45 0.54 -3.07
N ASP A 125 18.70 -0.43 -3.59
CA ASP A 125 17.24 -0.43 -3.65
C ASP A 125 16.71 -1.67 -2.93
N TYR A 126 15.42 -1.62 -2.60
CA TYR A 126 14.68 -2.78 -2.14
C TYR A 126 13.52 -3.09 -3.08
N PHE A 127 13.19 -4.37 -3.17
CA PHE A 127 11.93 -4.86 -3.71
C PHE A 127 11.50 -6.08 -2.94
N TYR A 128 10.23 -6.47 -3.09
CA TYR A 128 9.65 -7.59 -2.34
C TYR A 128 9.14 -8.66 -3.29
N VAL A 129 9.31 -9.92 -2.87
CA VAL A 129 8.67 -11.08 -3.49
C VAL A 129 7.66 -11.65 -2.49
N LYS A 130 6.40 -11.72 -2.89
CA LYS A 130 5.28 -12.13 -2.06
C LYS A 130 4.50 -13.24 -2.75
N LYS A 131 3.73 -13.99 -1.97
CA LYS A 131 2.64 -14.79 -2.54
C LYS A 131 1.59 -13.84 -3.13
N ALA A 132 1.18 -14.10 -4.36
CA ALA A 132 0.14 -13.32 -5.03
C ALA A 132 -1.20 -13.49 -4.31
N ASP A 133 -1.87 -12.36 -4.11
CA ASP A 133 -3.12 -12.25 -3.39
C ASP A 133 -4.01 -11.23 -4.12
N ALA A 134 -5.18 -11.66 -4.59
CA ALA A 134 -6.08 -10.81 -5.35
C ALA A 134 -6.47 -9.55 -4.57
N SER A 135 -6.73 -9.67 -3.27
CA SER A 135 -7.06 -8.54 -2.39
C SER A 135 -5.98 -7.45 -2.41
N ARG A 136 -4.70 -7.85 -2.31
CA ARG A 136 -3.57 -6.91 -2.39
C ARG A 136 -3.45 -6.29 -3.78
N ILE A 137 -3.59 -7.10 -4.84
CA ILE A 137 -3.52 -6.62 -6.22
C ILE A 137 -4.58 -5.56 -6.50
N TYR A 138 -5.82 -5.77 -6.05
CA TYR A 138 -6.86 -4.76 -6.19
C TYR A 138 -6.48 -3.46 -5.45
N GLY A 139 -5.90 -3.54 -4.25
CA GLY A 139 -5.42 -2.35 -3.54
C GLY A 139 -4.27 -1.62 -4.25
N LEU A 140 -3.31 -2.36 -4.81
CA LEU A 140 -2.23 -1.80 -5.64
C LEU A 140 -2.79 -1.09 -6.88
N GLU A 141 -3.81 -1.68 -7.53
CA GLU A 141 -4.48 -1.07 -8.68
C GLU A 141 -5.27 0.19 -8.30
N LEU A 142 -5.94 0.21 -7.15
CA LEU A 142 -6.62 1.42 -6.70
C LEU A 142 -5.65 2.54 -6.32
N GLU A 143 -4.52 2.22 -5.67
CA GLU A 143 -3.47 3.21 -5.39
C GLU A 143 -2.91 3.76 -6.71
N GLU A 144 -2.63 2.91 -7.70
CA GLU A 144 -2.19 3.34 -9.03
C GLU A 144 -3.23 4.22 -9.75
N ILE A 145 -4.54 3.99 -9.53
CA ILE A 145 -5.63 4.76 -10.16
C ILE A 145 -5.89 6.08 -9.44
N PHE A 146 -5.87 6.12 -8.11
CA PHE A 146 -6.34 7.27 -7.33
C PHE A 146 -5.21 8.11 -6.72
N SER A 147 -3.99 7.57 -6.65
CA SER A 147 -2.81 8.27 -6.16
C SER A 147 -2.03 8.85 -7.34
N PRO A 148 -1.48 10.06 -7.23
CA PRO A 148 -0.51 10.55 -8.21
C PRO A 148 0.84 9.80 -8.12
N ASN A 149 1.01 8.92 -7.13
CA ASN A 149 2.22 8.14 -6.96
C ASN A 149 2.06 6.80 -7.67
N GLN A 150 2.98 6.49 -8.58
CA GLN A 150 3.02 5.19 -9.23
C GLN A 150 3.33 4.07 -8.24
N VAL A 151 2.74 2.91 -8.51
CA VAL A 151 3.02 1.65 -7.83
C VAL A 151 3.54 0.65 -8.86
N ASN A 152 4.79 0.23 -8.69
CA ASN A 152 5.42 -0.73 -9.58
C ASN A 152 5.34 -2.12 -8.99
N TYR A 153 4.65 -3.02 -9.70
CA TYR A 153 4.57 -4.43 -9.36
C TYR A 153 4.32 -5.29 -10.61
N LEU A 154 4.64 -6.58 -10.48
CA LEU A 154 4.46 -7.62 -11.48
C LEU A 154 3.92 -8.90 -10.83
N VAL A 155 3.10 -9.66 -11.55
CA VAL A 155 2.49 -10.91 -11.11
C VAL A 155 2.86 -12.04 -12.07
N ASP A 156 3.26 -13.19 -11.54
CA ASP A 156 3.42 -14.45 -12.28
C ASP A 156 2.80 -15.61 -11.48
N GLY A 157 1.73 -16.21 -11.99
CA GLY A 157 1.06 -17.33 -11.31
C GLY A 157 0.62 -16.97 -9.89
N ASP A 158 1.35 -17.48 -8.90
CA ASP A 158 1.16 -17.28 -7.46
C ASP A 158 2.21 -16.38 -6.81
N SER A 159 3.01 -15.68 -7.62
CA SER A 159 4.10 -14.82 -7.20
C SER A 159 3.80 -13.36 -7.55
N LEU A 160 4.05 -12.46 -6.61
CA LEU A 160 3.94 -11.01 -6.76
C LEU A 160 5.30 -10.40 -6.46
N VAL A 161 5.83 -9.60 -7.38
CA VAL A 161 7.04 -8.80 -7.18
C VAL A 161 6.63 -7.34 -7.15
N GLU A 162 6.95 -6.62 -6.08
CA GLU A 162 6.59 -5.20 -5.92
C GLU A 162 7.78 -4.36 -5.49
N GLU A 163 7.81 -3.12 -5.93
CA GLU A 163 8.83 -2.15 -5.57
C GLU A 163 8.66 -1.69 -4.12
N HIS A 164 9.78 -1.44 -3.44
CA HIS A 164 9.73 -0.75 -2.16
C HIS A 164 9.26 0.69 -2.31
N ILE A 165 8.22 1.06 -1.56
CA ILE A 165 7.76 2.44 -1.47
C ILE A 165 8.64 3.17 -0.45
N ALA A 166 9.54 4.01 -0.95
CA ALA A 166 10.49 4.74 -0.13
C ALA A 166 9.82 5.86 0.68
N GLY A 167 10.22 5.98 1.95
CA GLY A 167 9.85 7.07 2.84
C GLY A 167 10.21 6.72 4.29
N ILE A 168 10.00 7.66 5.21
CA ILE A 168 10.21 7.45 6.63
C ILE A 168 8.95 6.78 7.20
N PRO A 169 9.01 5.60 7.83
CA PRO A 169 7.84 5.00 8.46
C PRO A 169 7.11 5.99 9.37
N GLY A 170 5.78 6.02 9.32
CA GLY A 170 4.99 7.01 10.04
C GLY A 170 5.21 6.98 11.55
N ASP A 171 5.47 5.82 12.15
CA ASP A 171 5.77 5.69 13.57
C ASP A 171 7.14 6.29 13.91
N GLU A 172 8.15 6.04 13.07
CA GLU A 172 9.48 6.63 13.21
C GLU A 172 9.48 8.14 12.93
N PHE A 173 8.73 8.61 11.93
CA PHE A 173 8.57 10.04 11.67
C PHE A 173 7.92 10.76 12.85
N ALA A 174 6.86 10.18 13.43
CA ALA A 174 6.18 10.71 14.61
C ALA A 174 7.15 10.90 15.79
N LYS A 175 8.03 9.91 16.04
CA LYS A 175 9.01 9.94 17.15
C LYS A 175 10.17 10.90 16.90
N THR A 176 10.67 10.97 15.67
CA THR A 176 11.99 11.59 15.40
C THR A 176 11.93 12.94 14.70
N ARG A 177 10.85 13.23 13.98
CA ARG A 177 10.82 14.35 13.01
C ARG A 177 9.55 15.18 13.01
N LEU A 178 8.46 14.72 13.63
CA LEU A 178 7.16 15.42 13.63
C LEU A 178 7.23 16.86 14.16
N ARG A 179 8.12 17.11 15.13
CA ARG A 179 8.33 18.42 15.76
C ARG A 179 9.71 19.01 15.41
N HIS A 180 10.27 18.63 14.26
CA HIS A 180 11.55 19.17 13.80
C HIS A 180 11.43 20.68 13.54
N THR A 181 12.42 21.47 13.94
CA THR A 181 12.37 22.94 13.89
C THR A 181 12.23 23.50 12.47
N ASP A 182 12.83 22.80 11.51
CA ASP A 182 12.82 23.23 10.10
C ASP A 182 11.53 22.86 9.37
N TYR A 183 10.63 22.10 10.00
CA TYR A 183 9.42 21.60 9.36
C TYR A 183 8.21 22.42 9.77
N ASN A 184 7.42 22.83 8.77
CA ASN A 184 6.17 23.50 9.01
C ASN A 184 5.10 22.50 9.51
N PRO A 185 4.65 22.60 10.79
CA PRO A 185 3.70 21.65 11.35
C PRO A 185 2.33 21.71 10.66
N ILE A 186 1.93 22.87 10.12
CA ILE A 186 0.68 23.04 9.37
C ILE A 186 0.70 22.19 8.09
N ARG A 187 1.86 22.09 7.41
CA ARG A 187 1.97 21.28 6.19
C ARG A 187 1.86 19.78 6.48
N ILE A 188 2.46 19.31 7.58
CA ILE A 188 2.34 17.92 8.02
C ILE A 188 0.88 17.61 8.42
N ALA A 189 0.26 18.49 9.20
CA ALA A 189 -1.14 18.34 9.62
C ALA A 189 -2.09 18.34 8.42
N LYS A 190 -1.88 19.24 7.45
CA LYS A 190 -2.60 19.28 6.17
C LYS A 190 -2.50 17.93 5.47
N GLU A 191 -1.30 17.39 5.31
CA GLU A 191 -1.10 16.11 4.62
C GLU A 191 -1.78 14.96 5.36
N PHE A 192 -1.79 14.95 6.70
CA PHE A 192 -2.51 13.92 7.46
C PHE A 192 -4.03 14.00 7.28
N VAL A 193 -4.62 15.19 7.22
CA VAL A 193 -6.05 15.37 6.89
C VAL A 193 -6.36 14.81 5.51
N LYS A 194 -5.55 15.17 4.51
CA LYS A 194 -5.71 14.65 3.14
C LYS A 194 -5.56 13.13 3.08
N PHE A 195 -4.58 12.58 3.78
CA PHE A 195 -4.38 11.15 3.87
C PHE A 195 -5.58 10.42 4.49
N ASN A 196 -6.12 10.94 5.60
CA ASN A 196 -7.33 10.39 6.22
C ASN A 196 -8.52 10.39 5.24
N GLU A 197 -8.71 11.49 4.52
CA GLU A 197 -9.78 11.62 3.52
C GLU A 197 -9.60 10.60 2.39
N ARG A 198 -8.38 10.46 1.85
CA ARG A 198 -8.08 9.45 0.83
C ARG A 198 -8.37 8.04 1.33
N CYS A 199 -7.96 7.72 2.57
CA CYS A 199 -8.18 6.40 3.16
C CYS A 199 -9.67 6.07 3.26
N MET A 200 -10.48 7.04 3.66
CA MET A 200 -11.92 6.87 3.76
C MET A 200 -12.58 6.68 2.39
N ILE A 201 -12.21 7.50 1.40
CA ILE A 201 -12.81 7.48 0.06
C ILE A 201 -12.46 6.21 -0.71
N THR A 202 -11.18 5.83 -0.67
CA THR A 202 -10.65 4.69 -1.44
C THR A 202 -10.59 3.40 -0.63
N LEU A 203 -11.04 3.46 0.63
CA LEU A 203 -11.00 2.38 1.60
C LEU A 203 -9.59 1.79 1.75
N LEU A 204 -8.55 2.64 1.78
CA LEU A 204 -7.22 2.19 2.14
C LEU A 204 -7.27 1.65 3.57
N GLY A 205 -6.95 0.36 3.72
CA GLY A 205 -7.20 -0.45 4.93
C GLY A 205 -6.43 -0.03 6.18
N ASP A 206 -5.77 -0.99 6.84
CA ASP A 206 -5.08 -0.79 8.13
C ASP A 206 -3.95 0.23 8.07
N MET A 207 -4.25 1.51 8.26
CA MET A 207 -3.29 2.61 8.22
C MET A 207 -2.74 2.97 9.61
N ARG A 208 -2.30 1.96 10.37
CA ARG A 208 -1.41 2.16 11.51
C ARG A 208 -0.14 2.88 11.07
N SER A 209 0.51 3.58 11.98
CA SER A 209 1.66 4.44 11.65
C SER A 209 2.86 3.71 11.01
N TYR A 210 2.98 2.39 11.16
CA TYR A 210 4.00 1.59 10.49
C TYR A 210 3.58 1.08 9.08
N ASN A 211 2.32 1.27 8.67
CA ASN A 211 1.75 0.85 7.38
C ASN A 211 1.66 1.99 6.35
N PHE A 212 2.19 3.16 6.68
CA PHE A 212 2.43 4.25 5.74
C PHE A 212 3.80 4.88 5.97
N VAL A 213 4.28 5.60 4.96
CA VAL A 213 5.53 6.34 5.01
C VAL A 213 5.32 7.82 4.71
N MET A 214 6.11 8.66 5.36
CA MET A 214 6.24 10.08 5.09
C MET A 214 7.38 10.32 4.09
N GLN A 215 7.04 10.91 2.95
CA GLN A 215 8.00 11.44 1.99
C GLN A 215 8.17 12.94 2.22
N ILE A 216 9.42 13.38 2.21
CA ILE A 216 9.80 14.79 2.41
C ILE A 216 10.56 15.22 1.16
N THR A 217 10.05 16.24 0.47
CA THR A 217 10.70 16.82 -0.71
C THR A 217 11.05 18.27 -0.39
N PRO A 218 12.34 18.65 -0.35
CA PRO A 218 12.74 20.05 -0.26
C PRO A 218 12.18 20.83 -1.46
N ASP A 219 11.61 21.99 -1.19
CA ASP A 219 11.13 22.96 -2.18
C ASP A 219 11.93 24.27 -2.03
N PHE A 220 11.63 25.29 -2.84
CA PHE A 220 12.41 26.52 -2.90
C PHE A 220 12.49 27.28 -1.55
N ASP A 221 11.43 27.24 -0.73
CA ASP A 221 11.33 27.97 0.54
C ASP A 221 10.91 27.12 1.76
N ASP A 222 10.42 25.89 1.54
CA ASP A 222 9.88 25.03 2.60
C ASP A 222 9.98 23.55 2.17
N PHE A 223 9.45 22.64 2.97
CA PHE A 223 9.34 21.22 2.66
C PHE A 223 7.92 20.85 2.21
N GLN A 224 7.83 19.95 1.23
CA GLN A 224 6.59 19.26 0.88
C GLN A 224 6.55 17.91 1.59
N PHE A 225 5.41 17.60 2.19
CA PHE A 225 5.15 16.35 2.88
C PHE A 225 4.11 15.55 2.10
N ARG A 226 4.33 14.24 2.00
CA ARG A 226 3.40 13.33 1.35
C ARG A 226 3.33 12.00 2.09
N LEU A 227 2.13 11.59 2.48
CA LEU A 227 1.89 10.29 3.09
C LEU A 227 1.56 9.27 2.00
N ARG A 228 2.22 8.11 2.05
CA ARG A 228 1.98 6.99 1.13
C ARG A 228 1.69 5.72 1.90
N ALA A 229 0.62 5.03 1.53
CA ALA A 229 0.32 3.70 2.05
C ALA A 229 1.36 2.69 1.52
N ILE A 230 1.73 1.72 2.36
CA ILE A 230 2.64 0.62 1.98
C ILE A 230 2.01 -0.77 2.21
N ASP A 231 0.90 -0.82 2.95
CA ASP A 231 0.09 -2.01 3.13
C ASP A 231 -1.30 -1.85 2.48
N PHE A 232 -1.69 -2.85 1.71
CA PHE A 232 -2.95 -2.90 0.96
C PHE A 232 -3.74 -4.18 1.27
N ASP A 233 -3.24 -5.02 2.19
CA ASP A 233 -3.81 -6.35 2.42
C ASP A 233 -5.26 -6.26 2.93
N GLN A 234 -5.59 -5.29 3.78
CA GLN A 234 -6.92 -5.15 4.40
C GLN A 234 -7.93 -4.34 3.58
N GLN A 235 -7.48 -3.64 2.53
CA GLN A 235 -8.32 -2.69 1.77
C GLN A 235 -9.61 -3.32 1.25
N PHE A 236 -9.55 -4.58 0.79
CA PHE A 236 -10.69 -5.30 0.22
C PHE A 236 -11.35 -6.33 1.15
N TYR A 237 -11.02 -6.36 2.44
CA TYR A 237 -11.49 -7.41 3.34
C TYR A 237 -12.22 -6.92 4.57
N GLU A 238 -11.79 -5.84 5.21
CA GLU A 238 -12.27 -5.46 6.54
C GLU A 238 -13.69 -4.84 6.52
N GLY A 239 -14.51 -5.17 7.53
CA GLY A 239 -15.88 -4.67 7.67
C GLY A 239 -15.99 -3.45 8.60
N ASN A 240 -15.05 -3.31 9.53
CA ASN A 240 -15.06 -2.20 10.48
C ASN A 240 -14.63 -0.89 9.82
N LEU A 241 -15.60 0.03 9.65
CA LEU A 241 -15.36 1.35 9.06
C LEU A 241 -14.18 2.11 9.69
N LYS A 242 -13.96 1.98 11.00
CA LYS A 242 -12.88 2.69 11.71
C LYS A 242 -11.47 2.29 11.24
N VAL A 243 -11.32 1.13 10.59
CA VAL A 243 -10.03 0.68 10.04
C VAL A 243 -9.61 1.57 8.86
N TYR A 244 -10.55 2.12 8.11
CA TYR A 244 -10.32 3.03 6.98
C TYR A 244 -10.14 4.49 7.38
N MET A 245 -10.05 4.75 8.68
CA MET A 245 -10.00 6.09 9.27
C MET A 245 -8.78 6.19 10.19
N PRO A 246 -7.61 6.57 9.64
CA PRO A 246 -6.34 6.47 10.36
C PRO A 246 -6.32 7.19 11.71
N GLN A 247 -7.12 8.24 11.89
CA GLN A 247 -7.29 8.96 13.16
C GLN A 247 -7.81 8.11 14.34
N PHE A 248 -8.36 6.92 14.10
CA PHE A 248 -8.81 6.02 15.17
C PHE A 248 -7.74 5.06 15.68
N PHE A 249 -6.59 4.94 15.02
CA PHE A 249 -5.46 4.17 15.56
C PHE A 249 -4.71 4.98 16.60
N LYS A 250 -4.46 4.37 17.77
CA LYS A 250 -3.75 5.06 18.86
C LYS A 250 -2.34 5.48 18.44
N GLU A 251 -1.68 4.69 17.60
CA GLU A 251 -0.34 4.98 17.11
C GLU A 251 -0.28 6.22 16.20
N ASN A 252 -1.43 6.69 15.72
CA ASN A 252 -1.56 7.91 14.91
C ASN A 252 -1.93 9.14 15.75
N LEU A 253 -2.12 9.02 17.07
CA LEU A 253 -2.47 10.13 17.95
C LEU A 253 -1.57 11.37 17.78
N PRO A 254 -0.23 11.26 17.63
CA PRO A 254 0.62 12.44 17.44
C PRO A 254 0.23 13.28 16.21
N TYR A 255 -0.24 12.65 15.13
CA TYR A 255 -0.70 13.35 13.94
C TYR A 255 -2.06 14.02 14.15
N VAL A 256 -2.95 13.35 14.90
CA VAL A 256 -4.26 13.91 15.28
C VAL A 256 -4.08 15.13 16.16
N GLU A 257 -3.20 15.06 17.17
CA GLU A 257 -2.89 16.19 18.05
C GLU A 257 -2.29 17.36 17.28
N LEU A 258 -1.39 17.09 16.32
CA LEU A 258 -0.84 18.12 15.45
C LEU A 258 -1.94 18.81 14.62
N ALA A 259 -2.87 18.04 14.06
CA ALA A 259 -4.00 18.60 13.32
C ALA A 259 -4.93 19.43 14.21
N MET A 260 -5.23 18.97 15.43
CA MET A 260 -6.06 19.69 16.39
C MET A 260 -5.40 20.98 16.90
N GLU A 261 -4.07 21.00 17.00
CA GLU A 261 -3.31 22.16 17.47
C GLU A 261 -3.26 23.28 16.43
N TYR A 262 -3.08 22.93 15.15
CA TYR A 262 -2.77 23.89 14.10
C TYR A 262 -3.90 24.15 13.11
N LEU A 263 -4.93 23.30 13.04
CA LEU A 263 -6.00 23.42 12.06
C LEU A 263 -7.33 23.78 12.71
N THR A 264 -8.12 24.55 11.96
CA THR A 264 -9.53 24.83 12.25
C THR A 264 -10.44 23.93 11.42
N ASP A 265 -11.71 23.79 11.82
CA ASP A 265 -12.71 23.03 11.04
C ASP A 265 -12.80 23.50 9.58
N LYS A 266 -12.68 24.82 9.35
CA LYS A 266 -12.71 25.39 8.00
C LYS A 266 -11.51 24.94 7.15
N THR A 267 -10.30 24.93 7.74
CA THR A 267 -9.11 24.47 7.03
C THR A 267 -9.10 22.96 6.83
N VAL A 268 -9.64 22.18 7.78
CA VAL A 268 -9.81 20.72 7.63
C VAL A 268 -10.73 20.44 6.44
N LEU A 269 -11.91 21.07 6.39
CA LEU A 269 -12.85 20.91 5.28
C LEU A 269 -12.23 21.30 3.93
N GLN A 270 -11.49 22.40 3.90
CA GLN A 270 -10.77 22.81 2.68
C GLN A 270 -9.79 21.72 2.22
N TYR A 271 -8.97 21.16 3.11
CA TYR A 271 -7.99 20.14 2.74
C TYR A 271 -8.64 18.83 2.31
N GLN A 272 -9.78 18.46 2.92
CA GLN A 272 -10.60 17.34 2.45
C GLN A 272 -11.09 17.58 1.01
N GLN A 273 -11.60 18.78 0.72
CA GLN A 273 -12.05 19.15 -0.63
C GLN A 273 -10.90 19.16 -1.65
N GLU A 274 -9.69 19.58 -1.26
CA GLU A 274 -8.50 19.49 -2.11
C GLU A 274 -8.18 18.04 -2.48
N GLU A 275 -8.23 17.11 -1.52
CA GLU A 275 -7.98 15.68 -1.79
C GLU A 275 -9.09 15.04 -2.62
N GLN A 276 -10.35 15.34 -2.30
CA GLN A 276 -11.52 14.92 -3.08
C GLN A 276 -11.43 15.35 -4.54
N SER A 277 -10.99 16.60 -4.79
CA SER A 277 -10.78 17.13 -6.15
C SER A 277 -9.66 16.39 -6.88
N SER A 278 -8.56 16.07 -6.19
CA SER A 278 -7.46 15.27 -6.73
C SER A 278 -7.93 13.87 -7.12
N ILE A 279 -8.62 13.16 -6.21
CA ILE A 279 -9.16 11.83 -6.46
C ILE A 279 -10.14 11.84 -7.63
N MET A 280 -11.01 12.86 -7.70
CA MET A 280 -11.96 13.01 -8.80
C MET A 280 -11.27 13.19 -10.15
N TYR A 281 -10.23 14.01 -10.20
CA TYR A 281 -9.44 14.21 -11.41
C TYR A 281 -8.82 12.89 -11.89
N GLN A 282 -8.20 12.14 -10.96
CA GLN A 282 -7.61 10.84 -11.26
C GLN A 282 -8.66 9.82 -11.73
N ALA A 283 -9.80 9.72 -11.03
CA ALA A 283 -10.91 8.85 -11.40
C ALA A 283 -11.45 9.11 -12.81
N ARG A 284 -11.46 10.39 -13.24
CA ARG A 284 -11.87 10.78 -14.59
C ARG A 284 -10.82 10.41 -15.64
N SER A 285 -9.54 10.60 -15.34
CA SER A 285 -8.42 10.23 -16.21
C SER A 285 -8.40 8.72 -16.46
N GLU A 286 -8.56 7.94 -15.38
CA GLU A 286 -8.47 6.47 -15.40
C GLU A 286 -9.83 5.77 -15.50
N ARG A 287 -10.87 6.47 -15.98
CA ARG A 287 -12.27 5.95 -16.00
C ARG A 287 -12.42 4.59 -16.67
N HIS A 288 -11.62 4.32 -17.71
CA HIS A 288 -11.66 3.07 -18.46
C HIS A 288 -11.06 1.93 -17.63
N ARG A 289 -9.89 2.18 -17.02
CA ARG A 289 -9.21 1.23 -16.14
C ARG A 289 -10.04 0.92 -14.88
N LEU A 290 -10.61 1.94 -14.26
CA LEU A 290 -11.50 1.77 -13.10
C LEU A 290 -12.72 0.91 -13.44
N ARG A 291 -13.34 1.13 -14.61
CA ARG A 291 -14.48 0.32 -15.07
C ARG A 291 -14.09 -1.14 -15.28
N GLU A 292 -12.96 -1.39 -15.94
CA GLU A 292 -12.48 -2.75 -16.18
C GLU A 292 -12.10 -3.47 -14.87
N LEU A 293 -11.43 -2.77 -13.95
CA LEU A 293 -11.09 -3.30 -12.62
C LEU A 293 -12.36 -3.70 -11.85
N ARG A 294 -13.42 -2.89 -11.93
CA ARG A 294 -14.72 -3.23 -11.34
C ARG A 294 -15.35 -4.47 -11.97
N ASP A 295 -15.41 -4.51 -13.31
CA ASP A 295 -16.08 -5.62 -14.01
C ASP A 295 -15.43 -6.98 -13.70
N VAL A 296 -14.15 -6.97 -13.31
CA VAL A 296 -13.43 -8.12 -12.75
C VAL A 296 -13.74 -8.31 -11.27
N SER A 297 -13.58 -7.28 -10.44
CA SER A 297 -13.73 -7.36 -8.98
C SER A 297 -15.11 -7.86 -8.52
N ILE A 298 -16.20 -7.47 -9.19
CA ILE A 298 -17.56 -7.92 -8.85
C ILE A 298 -17.70 -9.45 -8.91
N LYS A 299 -16.88 -10.12 -9.74
CA LYS A 299 -16.89 -11.59 -9.88
C LYS A 299 -15.99 -12.27 -8.85
N ASP A 300 -15.02 -11.54 -8.30
CA ASP A 300 -14.08 -12.05 -7.32
C ASP A 300 -14.62 -11.90 -5.90
N LYS A 301 -14.77 -13.02 -5.18
CA LYS A 301 -15.16 -13.02 -3.77
C LYS A 301 -13.93 -12.84 -2.87
N ILE A 302 -13.48 -11.59 -2.74
CA ILE A 302 -12.30 -11.18 -1.93
C ILE A 302 -12.65 -10.71 -0.50
N SER A 303 -13.93 -10.78 -0.12
CA SER A 303 -14.41 -10.51 1.24
C SER A 303 -15.58 -11.44 1.61
N THR A 304 -16.03 -11.36 2.85
CA THR A 304 -17.24 -12.05 3.33
C THR A 304 -18.45 -11.13 3.23
N ALA A 305 -19.65 -11.71 3.04
CA ALA A 305 -20.90 -10.94 3.03
C ALA A 305 -21.09 -10.15 4.33
N ASP A 306 -20.73 -10.74 5.48
CA ASP A 306 -20.79 -10.09 6.78
C ASP A 306 -19.93 -8.83 6.84
N ASN A 307 -18.69 -8.89 6.34
CA ASN A 307 -17.80 -7.73 6.33
C ASN A 307 -18.34 -6.63 5.41
N ILE A 308 -18.85 -6.98 4.23
CA ILE A 308 -19.45 -6.01 3.29
C ILE A 308 -20.70 -5.36 3.91
N HIS A 309 -21.59 -6.15 4.51
CA HIS A 309 -22.80 -5.63 5.16
C HIS A 309 -22.47 -4.74 6.37
N GLN A 310 -21.49 -5.12 7.19
CA GLN A 310 -21.02 -4.30 8.28
C GLN A 310 -20.49 -2.95 7.79
N LEU A 311 -19.66 -2.97 6.74
CA LEU A 311 -19.05 -1.77 6.20
C LEU A 311 -20.09 -0.84 5.57
N ARG A 312 -21.01 -1.38 4.77
CA ARG A 312 -22.04 -0.58 4.08
C ARG A 312 -23.01 0.05 5.07
N ASP A 313 -23.36 -0.63 6.17
CA ASP A 313 -24.20 -0.06 7.22
C ASP A 313 -23.47 1.02 8.02
N GLY A 314 -22.16 0.83 8.24
CA GLY A 314 -21.28 1.86 8.80
C GLY A 314 -21.24 3.12 7.93
N LEU A 315 -21.06 2.96 6.62
CA LEU A 315 -21.03 4.06 5.65
C LEU A 315 -22.38 4.73 5.47
N PHE A 316 -23.48 3.97 5.47
CA PHE A 316 -24.84 4.49 5.53
C PHE A 316 -24.99 5.45 6.73
N THR A 317 -24.52 5.03 7.90
CA THR A 317 -24.63 5.83 9.13
C THR A 317 -23.73 7.07 9.06
N HIS A 318 -22.51 6.91 8.55
CA HIS A 318 -21.52 7.98 8.46
C HIS A 318 -21.93 9.08 7.47
N PHE A 319 -22.28 8.71 6.25
CA PHE A 319 -22.64 9.64 5.18
C PHE A 319 -24.13 9.99 5.12
N LYS A 320 -24.98 9.29 5.89
CA LYS A 320 -26.44 9.42 5.86
C LYS A 320 -27.03 9.19 4.45
N ASP A 321 -26.43 8.27 3.69
CA ASP A 321 -26.83 7.95 2.33
C ASP A 321 -27.36 6.51 2.23
N ALA A 322 -28.66 6.37 1.96
CA ALA A 322 -29.35 5.09 1.83
C ALA A 322 -28.78 4.18 0.71
N HIS A 323 -28.11 4.76 -0.29
CA HIS A 323 -27.57 3.99 -1.42
C HIS A 323 -26.51 2.97 -0.99
N TYR A 324 -25.78 3.21 0.12
CA TYR A 324 -24.79 2.24 0.61
C TYR A 324 -25.42 0.89 0.98
N ARG A 325 -26.68 0.86 1.45
CA ARG A 325 -27.36 -0.40 1.81
C ARG A 325 -27.59 -1.33 0.62
N HIS A 326 -27.44 -0.84 -0.61
CA HIS A 326 -27.57 -1.61 -1.83
C HIS A 326 -26.24 -2.13 -2.38
N CYS A 327 -25.11 -1.76 -1.77
CA CYS A 327 -23.81 -2.28 -2.17
C CYS A 327 -23.62 -3.71 -1.65
N GLU A 328 -23.18 -4.60 -2.55
CA GLU A 328 -22.92 -6.03 -2.33
C GLU A 328 -21.43 -6.38 -2.54
N SER A 329 -20.61 -5.41 -2.95
CA SER A 329 -19.15 -5.56 -3.05
C SER A 329 -18.39 -4.31 -2.62
N MET A 330 -17.11 -4.50 -2.27
CA MET A 330 -16.22 -3.38 -1.91
C MET A 330 -16.07 -2.38 -3.06
N THR A 331 -16.01 -2.86 -4.31
CA THR A 331 -15.86 -1.97 -5.45
C THR A 331 -17.09 -1.10 -5.69
N GLU A 332 -18.30 -1.64 -5.49
CA GLU A 332 -19.52 -0.83 -5.55
C GLU A 332 -19.54 0.26 -4.48
N ILE A 333 -19.03 -0.03 -3.28
CA ILE A 333 -18.88 0.96 -2.21
C ILE A 333 -17.92 2.08 -2.65
N ILE A 334 -16.76 1.73 -3.18
CA ILE A 334 -15.76 2.71 -3.63
C ILE A 334 -16.33 3.55 -4.79
N GLU A 335 -17.01 2.93 -5.76
CA GLU A 335 -17.68 3.67 -6.83
C GLU A 335 -18.72 4.65 -6.29
N LEU A 336 -19.48 4.26 -5.27
CA LEU A 336 -20.45 5.14 -4.63
C LEU A 336 -19.76 6.32 -3.90
N ASN A 337 -18.65 6.07 -3.19
CA ASN A 337 -17.82 7.12 -2.59
C ASN A 337 -17.41 8.16 -3.66
N ILE A 338 -16.83 7.68 -4.77
CA ILE A 338 -16.36 8.53 -5.88
C ILE A 338 -17.52 9.29 -6.53
N LYS A 339 -18.66 8.63 -6.76
CA LYS A 339 -19.86 9.25 -7.33
C LYS A 339 -20.41 10.35 -6.43
N ASN A 340 -20.39 10.15 -5.12
CA ASN A 340 -20.85 11.13 -4.15
C ASN A 340 -19.94 12.36 -4.10
N ILE A 341 -18.62 12.17 -4.19
CA ILE A 341 -17.66 13.28 -4.34
C ILE A 341 -17.94 14.08 -5.61
N ILE A 342 -18.11 13.39 -6.75
CA ILE A 342 -18.41 14.05 -8.03
C ILE A 342 -19.69 14.89 -7.92
N ARG A 343 -20.72 14.38 -7.24
CA ARG A 343 -21.98 15.11 -7.03
C ARG A 343 -21.77 16.37 -6.19
N GLN A 344 -21.05 16.25 -5.08
CA GLN A 344 -20.81 17.35 -4.13
C GLN A 344 -19.98 18.50 -4.70
N VAL A 345 -19.07 18.23 -5.64
CA VAL A 345 -18.22 19.27 -6.25
C VAL A 345 -18.92 19.96 -7.44
N ILE A 346 -19.88 19.29 -8.08
CA ILE A 346 -20.65 19.87 -9.20
C ILE A 346 -21.87 20.65 -8.69
N SER A 347 -22.42 20.28 -7.52
CA SER A 347 -23.48 21.02 -6.81
C SER A 347 -22.93 22.24 -6.10
#